data_AF-A0A2W1N6N4-F1
#
_entry.id   AF-A0A2W1N6N4-F1
#
_cell.length_a   1.000
_cell.length_b   1.000
_cell.length_c   1.000
_cell.angle_alpha   90.00
_cell.angle_beta   90.00
_cell.angle_gamma   90.00
#
_symmetry.space_group_name_H-M   'P 1'
#
loop_
_entity.id
_entity.type
_entity.pdbx_description
1 polymer ?
#
loop_
_entity_poly.entity_id
_entity_poly.type
_entity_poly.pdbx_seq_one_letter_code
_entity_poly.pdbx_strand_id
1 'polypeptide(L)' 'VVYLHTSVEQQIDRTSRDRNRPLLRTADPGRVLRDLMAIRDPLYREIADIIIETDERPPRLVVQEILERLQALPPR' A
#
# COMPACT_ATOMS: atom_id res chain seq x y z
N VAL A 1 -8.71 10.29 3.44
CA VAL A 1 -7.42 9.66 3.12
C VAL A 1 -7.66 8.16 3.03
N VAL A 2 -7.27 7.56 1.91
CA VAL A 2 -7.37 6.11 1.70
C VAL A 2 -5.96 5.53 1.73
N TYR A 3 -5.72 4.56 2.60
CA TYR A 3 -4.47 3.80 2.65
C TYR A 3 -4.64 2.46 1.93
N LEU A 4 -3.83 2.24 0.89
CA LEU A 4 -3.72 0.97 0.19
C LEU A 4 -2.64 0.12 0.86
N HIS A 5 -3.06 -0.74 1.77
CA HIS A 5 -2.16 -1.67 2.44
C HIS A 5 -1.85 -2.86 1.53
N THR A 6 -0.59 -3.28 1.54
CA THR A 6 -0.09 -4.41 0.76
C THR A 6 1.13 -5.02 1.44
N SER A 7 1.24 -6.34 1.43
CA SER A 7 2.37 -7.06 2.00
C SER A 7 3.71 -6.67 1.37
N VAL A 8 4.80 -6.91 2.09
CA VAL A 8 6.14 -6.64 1.56
C VAL A 8 6.44 -7.55 0.37
N GLU A 9 5.97 -8.79 0.42
CA GLU A 9 6.08 -9.78 -0.64
C GLU A 9 5.44 -9.25 -1.93
N GLN A 10 4.21 -8.75 -1.85
CA GLN A 10 3.53 -8.15 -2.98
C GLN A 10 4.21 -6.87 -3.49
N GLN A 11 4.80 -6.06 -2.60
CA GLN A 11 5.60 -4.89 -2.98
C GLN A 11 6.86 -5.28 -3.75
N ILE A 12 7.58 -6.31 -3.30
CA ILE A 12 8.78 -6.82 -3.99
C ILE A 12 8.41 -7.22 -5.42
N ASP A 13 7.36 -8.03 -5.58
CA ASP A 13 6.93 -8.53 -6.89
C ASP A 13 6.60 -7.38 -7.85
N ARG A 14 5.80 -6.40 -7.38
CA ARG A 14 5.37 -5.24 -8.18
C ARG A 14 6.51 -4.28 -8.51
N THR A 15 7.54 -4.20 -7.67
CA THR A 15 8.64 -3.22 -7.81
C THR A 15 9.93 -3.80 -8.38
N SER A 16 10.03 -5.12 -8.51
CA SER A 16 11.23 -5.85 -8.95
C SER A 16 11.83 -5.37 -10.27
N ARG A 17 11.01 -4.86 -11.20
CA ARG A 17 11.45 -4.36 -12.53
C ARG A 17 11.47 -2.84 -12.65
N ASP A 18 11.09 -2.12 -11.60
CA ASP A 18 10.98 -0.68 -11.61
C ASP A 18 12.32 -0.02 -11.24
N ARG A 19 13.00 0.51 -12.25
CA ARG A 19 14.27 1.21 -12.05
C ARG A 19 14.09 2.59 -11.42
N ASN A 20 12.88 3.15 -11.37
CA ASN A 20 12.64 4.51 -10.85
C ASN A 20 12.49 4.57 -9.33
N ARG A 21 12.97 3.54 -8.61
CA ARG A 21 12.90 3.45 -7.14
C ARG A 21 14.29 3.49 -6.50
N PRO A 22 14.88 4.67 -6.29
CA PRO A 22 16.24 4.80 -5.74
C PRO A 22 16.48 4.04 -4.44
N LEU A 23 15.50 4.06 -3.51
CA LEU A 23 15.60 3.35 -2.23
C LEU A 23 15.69 1.82 -2.38
N LEU A 24 15.18 1.27 -3.49
CA LEU A 24 15.17 -0.17 -3.76
C LEU A 24 16.37 -0.62 -4.62
N ARG A 25 17.24 0.30 -5.04
CA ARG A 25 18.48 -0.01 -5.79
C ARG A 25 19.58 -0.49 -4.84
N THR A 26 19.35 -1.61 -4.17
CA THR A 26 20.26 -2.20 -3.18
C THR A 26 20.33 -3.72 -3.36
N ALA A 27 21.25 -4.38 -2.67
CA ALA A 27 21.42 -5.84 -2.70
C ALA A 27 20.23 -6.60 -2.08
N ASP A 28 19.51 -5.98 -1.13
CA ASP A 28 18.31 -6.57 -0.51
C ASP A 28 17.15 -5.53 -0.44
N PRO A 29 16.38 -5.38 -1.53
CA PRO A 29 15.22 -4.49 -1.56
C PRO A 29 14.12 -4.92 -0.56
N GLY A 30 14.02 -6.22 -0.26
CA GLY A 30 13.03 -6.74 0.66
C GLY A 30 13.26 -6.29 2.10
N ARG A 31 14.52 -6.24 2.53
CA ARG A 31 14.88 -5.64 3.83
C ARG A 31 14.51 -4.16 3.88
N VAL A 32 14.81 -3.39 2.84
CA VAL A 32 14.42 -1.97 2.79
C VAL A 32 12.91 -1.81 2.92
N LEU A 33 12.12 -2.61 2.20
CA LEU A 33 10.66 -2.55 2.27
C LEU A 33 10.12 -2.94 3.66
N ARG A 34 10.68 -3.97 4.31
CA ARG A 34 10.34 -4.32 5.71
C ARG A 34 10.64 -3.19 6.68
N ASP A 35 11.83 -2.61 6.60
CA ASP A 35 12.26 -1.52 7.49
C ASP A 35 11.37 -0.27 7.29
N LEU A 36 11.07 0.06 6.02
CA LEU A 36 10.15 1.15 5.70
C LEU A 36 8.73 0.87 6.21
N MET A 37 8.23 -0.36 6.06
CA MET A 37 6.89 -0.73 6.53
C MET A 37 6.77 -0.61 8.04
N ALA A 38 7.78 -1.08 8.79
CA ALA A 38 7.78 -1.01 10.25
C ALA A 38 7.63 0.43 10.79
N ILE A 39 8.18 1.42 10.08
CA ILE A 39 8.10 2.84 10.46
C ILE A 39 6.83 3.49 9.91
N ARG A 40 6.45 3.17 8.67
CA ARG A 40 5.43 3.92 7.92
C ARG A 40 4.03 3.37 8.08
N ASP A 41 3.84 2.07 8.29
CA ASP A 41 2.50 1.48 8.46
C ASP A 41 1.72 2.14 9.62
N PRO A 42 2.30 2.35 10.83
CA PRO A 42 1.59 3.06 11.89
C PRO A 42 1.15 4.47 11.49
N LEU A 43 2.02 5.22 10.78
CA LEU A 43 1.73 6.58 10.33
C LEU A 43 0.64 6.61 9.25
N TYR A 44 0.67 5.65 8.32
CA TYR A 44 -0.37 5.52 7.30
C TYR A 44 -1.71 5.14 7.89
N ARG A 45 -1.73 4.24 8.88
CA ARG A 45 -2.95 3.86 9.61
C ARG A 45 -3.53 5.01 10.43
N GLU A 46 -2.69 5.81 11.08
CA GLU A 46 -3.11 6.94 11.91
C GLU A 46 -3.94 7.96 11.13
N ILE A 47 -3.53 8.29 9.90
CA ILE A 47 -4.19 9.31 9.08
C ILE A 47 -5.29 8.76 8.16
N ALA A 48 -5.46 7.44 8.08
CA ALA A 48 -6.38 6.81 7.12
C ALA A 48 -7.83 6.85 7.63
N ASP A 49 -8.72 7.42 6.83
CA ASP A 49 -10.17 7.25 7.03
C ASP A 49 -10.62 5.85 6.56
N ILE A 50 -9.94 5.33 5.53
CA ILE A 50 -10.22 4.03 4.93
C ILE A 50 -8.90 3.31 4.71
N ILE A 51 -8.81 2.08 5.18
CA ILE A 51 -7.72 1.14 4.87
C ILE A 51 -8.29 0.03 3.98
N ILE A 52 -7.64 -0.23 2.85
CA ILE A 52 -7.99 -1.29 1.89
C ILE A 52 -6.80 -2.23 1.74
N GLU A 53 -7.04 -3.53 1.91
CA GLU A 53 -6.08 -4.59 1.61
C GLU A 53 -6.05 -4.84 0.09
N THR A 54 -4.86 -4.85 -0.51
CA THR A 54 -4.69 -4.89 -1.98
C THR A 54 -3.87 -6.07 -2.52
N ASP A 55 -3.50 -7.00 -1.67
CA ASP A 55 -2.74 -8.20 -2.05
C ASP A 55 -3.55 -9.08 -2.99
N GLU A 56 -2.95 -9.47 -4.12
CA GLU A 56 -3.56 -10.32 -5.16
C GLU A 56 -4.89 -9.81 -5.75
N ARG A 57 -5.29 -8.56 -5.47
CA ARG A 57 -6.55 -7.99 -5.92
C ARG A 57 -6.38 -7.20 -7.22
N PRO A 58 -7.21 -7.45 -8.25
CA PRO A 58 -7.26 -6.61 -9.44
C PRO A 58 -7.59 -5.16 -9.09
N PRO A 59 -6.93 -4.16 -9.73
CA PRO A 59 -7.18 -2.74 -9.45
C PRO A 59 -8.65 -2.34 -9.55
N ARG A 60 -9.41 -2.93 -10.47
CA ARG A 60 -10.85 -2.67 -10.65
C ARG A 60 -11.66 -2.99 -9.39
N LEU A 61 -11.36 -4.11 -8.72
CA LEU A 61 -12.07 -4.50 -7.49
C LEU A 61 -11.68 -3.59 -6.32
N VAL A 62 -10.39 -3.21 -6.24
CA VAL A 62 -9.91 -2.25 -5.23
C VAL A 62 -10.63 -0.90 -5.39
N VAL A 63 -10.77 -0.41 -6.62
CA VAL A 63 -11.50 0.85 -6.90
C VAL A 63 -12.97 0.74 -6.54
N GLN A 64 -13.64 -0.37 -6.85
CA GLN A 64 -15.04 -0.58 -6.47
C GLN A 64 -15.23 -0.51 -4.97
N GLU A 65 -14.40 -1.21 -4.18
CA GLU A 65 -14.49 -1.15 -2.73
C GLU A 65 -14.21 0.26 -2.19
N ILE A 66 -13.26 0.99 -2.77
CA ILE A 66 -13.00 2.39 -2.39
C ILE A 66 -14.25 3.23 -2.59
N LEU A 67 -14.94 3.11 -3.72
CA LEU A 67 -16.16 3.87 -4.01
C LEU A 67 -17.28 3.52 -3.04
N GLU A 68 -17.48 2.23 -2.74
CA GLU A 68 -18.47 1.76 -1.77
C GLU A 68 -18.18 2.31 -0.35
N ARG A 69 -16.92 2.23 0.10
CA ARG A 69 -16.50 2.73 1.41
C ARG A 69 -16.61 4.25 1.51
N LEU A 70 -16.31 4.97 0.43
CA LEU A 70 -16.45 6.44 0.37
C LEU A 70 -17.92 6.89 0.46
N GLN A 71 -18.85 6.15 -0.15
CA GLN A 71 -20.29 6.44 -0.05
C GLN A 71 -20.84 6.22 1.37
N ALA A 72 -20.28 5.25 2.10
CA ALA A 72 -20.68 4.94 3.47
C ALA A 72 -20.07 5.88 4.52
N LEU A 73 -19.08 6.70 4.16
CA LEU A 73 -18.48 7.65 5.09
C LEU A 73 -19.46 8.81 5.38
N PRO A 74 -19.56 9.24 6.65
CA PRO A 74 -20.31 10.45 6.96
C PRO A 74 -19.67 11.67 6.26
N PRO A 75 -20.47 12.68 5.90
CA PRO A 75 -19.93 13.95 5.44
C PRO A 75 -19.01 14.52 6.53
N ARG A 76 -17.84 15.00 6.09
CA ARG A 76 -16.85 15.65 6.95
C ARG A 76 -17.25 17.09 7.27
#